data_AF-A0A2S5M6Y1-F1
#
_entry.id   AF-A0A2S5M6Y1-F1
#
_cell.length_a   1.000
_cell.length_b   1.000
_cell.length_c   1.000
_cell.angle_alpha   90.00
_cell.angle_beta   90.00
_cell.angle_gamma   90.00
#
_symmetry.space_group_name_H-M   'P 1'
#
loop_
_entity.id
_entity.type
_entity.pdbx_description
1 polymer ?
#
loop_
_entity_poly.entity_id
_entity_poly.type
_entity_poly.pdbx_seq_one_letter_code
_entity_poly.pdbx_strand_id
1 'polypeptide(L)' 'MTIELTPLKSPNDTLADLVFAKLKEKGFVADGKDSAIASKLKAGNATVEDWTLWIDLAGAEKDKDGDNA' A
#
# COMPACT_ATOMS: atom_id res chain seq x y z
N MET A 1 -2.16 28.52 -25.39
CA MET A 1 -1.94 27.11 -25.02
C MET A 1 -1.33 27.13 -23.63
N THR A 2 -2.12 26.86 -22.60
CA THR A 2 -1.64 26.81 -21.22
C THR A 2 -0.98 25.45 -21.05
N ILE A 3 0.34 25.42 -20.84
CA ILE A 3 1.03 24.18 -20.51
C ILE A 3 0.73 23.91 -19.04
N GLU A 4 -0.16 22.96 -18.77
CA GLU A 4 -0.33 22.44 -17.41
C GLU A 4 0.92 21.64 -17.03
N LEU A 5 1.81 22.28 -16.27
CA LEU A 5 2.89 21.60 -15.60
C LEU A 5 2.27 20.69 -14.55
N THR A 6 2.20 19.40 -14.84
CA THR A 6 1.91 18.39 -13.81
C THR A 6 3.01 18.51 -12.76
N PRO A 7 2.66 18.66 -11.46
CA PRO A 7 3.66 18.69 -10.41
C PRO A 7 4.49 17.42 -10.49
N LEU A 8 5.81 17.57 -10.64
CA LEU A 8 6.72 16.45 -10.57
C LEU A 8 6.57 15.84 -9.18
N LYS A 9 6.18 14.56 -9.10
CA LYS A 9 6.12 13.85 -7.82
C LYS A 9 7.48 13.92 -7.12
N SER A 10 7.47 14.07 -5.80
CA SER A 10 8.71 14.02 -5.04
C SER A 10 9.32 12.61 -5.15
N PRO A 11 10.65 12.45 -5.05
CA PRO A 11 11.28 11.13 -5.02
C PRO A 11 10.71 10.21 -3.93
N ASN A 12 10.31 10.78 -2.78
CA ASN A 12 9.68 10.05 -1.69
C ASN A 12 8.30 9.52 -2.10
N ASP A 13 7.48 10.33 -2.76
CA ASP A 13 6.16 9.89 -3.24
C ASP A 13 6.30 8.78 -4.30
N THR A 14 7.28 8.92 -5.20
CA THR A 14 7.57 7.89 -6.21
C THR A 14 7.98 6.57 -5.56
N LEU A 15 8.85 6.62 -4.54
CA LEU A 15 9.27 5.42 -3.80
C LEU A 15 8.10 4.80 -3.03
N ALA A 16 7.30 5.61 -2.35
CA ALA A 16 6.13 5.16 -1.59
C ALA A 16 5.11 4.44 -2.51
N ASP A 17 4.83 5.01 -3.67
CA ASP A 17 3.94 4.39 -4.66
C ASP A 17 4.52 3.07 -5.21
N LEU A 18 5.83 3.00 -5.44
CA LEU A 18 6.50 1.79 -5.91
C LEU A 18 6.44 0.66 -4.86
N VAL A 19 6.73 0.98 -3.60
CA VAL A 19 6.64 0.04 -2.48
C VAL A 19 5.21 -0.46 -2.35
N PHE A 20 4.23 0.45 -2.35
CA PHE A 20 2.82 0.10 -2.28
C PHE A 20 2.39 -0.84 -3.41
N ALA A 21 2.76 -0.55 -4.66
CA ALA A 21 2.47 -1.39 -5.81
C ALA A 21 3.06 -2.80 -5.65
N LYS A 22 4.30 -2.91 -5.14
CA LYS A 22 4.95 -4.20 -4.90
C LYS A 22 4.29 -5.01 -3.80
N LEU A 23 3.83 -4.36 -2.72
CA LEU A 23 3.08 -5.03 -1.66
C LEU A 23 1.74 -5.58 -2.16
N LYS A 24 1.03 -4.79 -2.98
CA LYS A 24 -0.24 -5.21 -3.58
C LYS A 24 -0.05 -6.36 -4.57
N GLU A 25 0.97 -6.31 -5.42
CA GLU A 25 1.34 -7.40 -6.34
C GLU A 25 1.60 -8.74 -5.61
N LYS A 26 2.15 -8.68 -4.39
CA LYS A 26 2.42 -9.87 -3.57
C LYS A 26 1.24 -10.30 -2.69
N GLY A 27 0.13 -9.56 -2.71
CA GLY A 27 -1.02 -9.81 -1.85
C GLY A 27 -0.69 -9.63 -0.37
N PHE A 28 0.13 -8.62 -0.04
CA PHE A 28 0.38 -8.15 1.34
C PHE A 28 -0.44 -6.90 1.70
N VAL A 29 -1.40 -6.54 0.85
CA VAL A 29 -2.33 -5.45 1.10
C VAL A 29 -3.72 -6.05 1.10
N ALA A 30 -4.38 -5.96 2.26
CA ALA A 30 -5.77 -6.32 2.42
C ALA A 30 -6.69 -5.30 1.73
N ASP A 31 -7.83 -5.75 1.24
CA ASP A 31 -8.82 -4.89 0.59
C ASP A 31 -9.30 -3.80 1.56
N GLY A 32 -9.36 -2.56 1.06
CA GLY A 32 -9.76 -1.39 1.86
C GLY A 32 -8.66 -0.82 2.78
N LYS A 33 -7.45 -1.39 2.82
CA LYS A 33 -6.29 -0.79 3.51
C LYS A 33 -5.39 0.05 2.62
N ASP A 34 -5.65 0.07 1.32
CA ASP A 34 -4.90 0.82 0.30
C ASP A 34 -4.56 2.26 0.73
N SER A 35 -5.56 3.02 1.19
CA SER A 35 -5.39 4.43 1.56
C SER A 35 -4.52 4.64 2.80
N ALA A 36 -4.65 3.76 3.81
CA ALA A 36 -3.89 3.85 5.05
C ALA A 36 -2.40 3.53 4.81
N ILE A 37 -2.12 2.48 4.04
CA ILE A 37 -0.75 2.07 3.69
C ILE A 37 -0.09 3.16 2.85
N ALA A 38 -0.76 3.63 1.78
CA ALA A 38 -0.22 4.66 0.92
C ALA A 38 0.08 5.97 1.68
N SER A 39 -0.80 6.37 2.61
CA SER A 39 -0.60 7.57 3.42
C SER A 39 0.62 7.44 4.34
N LYS A 40 0.76 6.32 5.07
CA LYS A 40 1.90 6.10 5.98
C LYS A 40 3.23 5.93 5.25
N LEU A 41 3.23 5.28 4.08
CA LEU A 41 4.44 5.18 3.25
C LEU A 41 4.90 6.56 2.76
N LYS A 42 3.97 7.42 2.32
CA LYS A 42 4.29 8.79 1.90
C LYS A 42 4.78 9.66 3.04
N ALA A 43 4.20 9.50 4.23
CA ALA A 43 4.63 10.20 5.43
C ALA A 43 5.97 9.67 6.01
N GLY A 44 6.44 8.50 5.56
CA GLY A 44 7.67 7.88 6.05
C GLY A 44 7.62 7.47 7.53
N ASN A 45 6.41 7.23 8.07
CA ASN A 45 6.20 7.00 9.51
C ASN A 45 5.53 5.65 9.82
N ALA A 46 5.54 4.70 8.88
CA ALA A 46 5.07 3.34 9.11
C ALA A 46 5.94 2.64 10.18
N THR A 47 5.32 2.13 11.24
CA THR A 47 6.00 1.41 12.33
C THR A 47 6.02 -0.10 12.09
N VAL A 48 6.76 -0.84 12.92
CA VAL A 48 6.79 -2.31 12.86
C VAL A 48 5.40 -2.92 13.14
N GLU A 49 4.65 -2.30 14.04
CA GLU A 49 3.27 -2.71 14.37
C GLU A 49 2.33 -2.51 13.18
N ASP A 50 2.49 -1.42 12.42
CA ASP A 50 1.74 -1.21 11.18
C ASP A 50 2.00 -2.32 10.17
N TRP A 51 3.28 -2.68 9.97
CA TRP A 51 3.67 -3.76 9.06
C TRP A 51 3.08 -5.11 9.47
N THR A 52 3.15 -5.42 10.77
CA THR A 52 2.63 -6.68 11.32
C THR A 52 1.13 -6.76 11.09
N LEU A 53 0.39 -5.69 11.42
CA LEU A 53 -1.06 -5.61 11.21
C LEU A 53 -1.45 -5.81 9.74
N TRP A 54 -0.74 -5.18 8.80
CA TRP A 54 -1.08 -5.30 7.37
C TRP A 54 -0.84 -6.71 6.83
N ILE A 55 0.22 -7.38 7.28
CA ILE A 55 0.51 -8.76 6.92
C ILE A 55 -0.57 -9.70 7.47
N ASP A 56 -0.93 -9.55 8.75
CA ASP A 56 -1.95 -10.39 9.41
C ASP A 56 -3.31 -10.25 8.71
N LEU A 57 -3.70 -9.02 8.36
CA LEU A 57 -4.95 -8.76 7.65
C LEU A 57 -4.94 -9.37 6.24
N ALA A 58 -3.84 -9.25 5.51
CA ALA A 58 -3.73 -9.84 4.17
C ALA A 58 -3.76 -11.37 4.20
N GLY A 59 -3.20 -12.00 5.25
CA GLY A 59 -3.32 -13.43 5.50
C GLY A 59 -4.77 -13.85 5.80
N ALA A 60 -5.45 -13.11 6.68
CA ALA A 60 -6.83 -13.41 7.08
C ALA A 60 -7.86 -13.25 5.96
N GLU A 61 -7.57 -12.49 4.90
CA GLU A 61 -8.40 -12.43 3.69
C GLU A 61 -8.19 -13.65 2.78
N LYS A 62 -6.94 -14.08 2.59
CA LYS A 62 -6.63 -15.30 1.81
C LYS A 62 -7.29 -16.55 2.40
N ASP A 63 -7.35 -16.65 3.72
CA ASP A 63 -7.97 -17.80 4.39
C ASP A 63 -9.50 -17.84 4.20
N LYS A 64 -10.16 -16.69 4.04
CA LYS A 64 -11.62 -16.62 3.75
C LYS A 64 -11.97 -17.07 2.34
N ASP A 65 -11.08 -16.81 1.38
CA ASP A 65 -11.29 -17.23 -0.01
C ASP A 65 -10.99 -18.72 -0.22
N GLY A 66 -10.27 -19.36 0.71
CA GLY A 66 -9.92 -20.79 0.66
C GLY A 66 -10.96 -21.76 1.22
N ASP A 67 -11.98 -21.26 1.94
CA ASP A 67 -12.96 -22.10 2.67
C ASP A 67 -14.22 -22.43 1.85
N ASN A 68 -14.14 -22.33 0.51
CA ASN A 68 -15.22 -22.59 -0.43
C ASN A 68 -14.88 -23.69 -1.47
N ALA A 69 -14.03 -24.65 -1.11
CA ALA A 69 -13.66 -25.81 -1.94
C ALA A 69 -14.07 -27.15 -1.32
#